data_AF-A0AAN0JYY8-F1
#
_entry.id   AF-A0AAN0JYY8-F1
#
_cell.length_a   1.000
_cell.length_b   1.000
_cell.length_c   1.000
_cell.angle_alpha   90.00
_cell.angle_beta   90.00
_cell.angle_gamma   90.00
#
_symmetry.space_group_name_H-M   'P 1'
#
loop_
_entity.id
_entity.type
_entity.pdbx_description
1 polymer ?
#
loop_
_entity_poly.entity_id
_entity_poly.type
_entity_poly.pdbx_seq_one_letter_code
_entity_poly.pdbx_strand_id
1 'polypeptide(L)'
;MSSISLSFLLIFSTILIKNWRIFQIFHNPSQQDRKYLSNTVLYIWMVIICAPVIIILILIHLFKPLKVYQVSFPDHNCPGYPDNIESSLIEDHCIEASSFGWGAAIPVYFVILLIMIIYLGSWNCRITRHYKSEGELAILTATVSIMIYIFNYGISLIATYGYTEAGMIKFILRYSIGTLFVYFSFILAALYGFKVVQLLRDKKAHSRPVKRSRSTLRKKFLELSDEIFTLKCKLEKMNTSAVALEQ
;
A
#
# COMPACT_ATOMS: atom_id res chain seq x y z
N MET A 1 -6.45 -4.02 -20.53
CA MET A 1 -5.77 -4.64 -19.36
C MET A 1 -4.44 -3.94 -19.02
N SER A 2 -3.60 -3.59 -20.01
CA SER A 2 -2.26 -3.00 -19.81
C SER A 2 -2.22 -1.68 -19.00
N SER A 3 -3.08 -0.70 -19.31
CA SER A 3 -3.04 0.61 -18.63
C SER A 3 -3.36 0.53 -17.14
N ILE A 4 -4.39 -0.22 -16.76
CA ILE A 4 -4.81 -0.38 -15.36
C ILE A 4 -3.71 -1.11 -14.55
N SER A 5 -3.17 -2.20 -15.09
CA SER A 5 -2.07 -2.94 -14.45
C SER A 5 -0.84 -2.05 -14.23
N LEU A 6 -0.49 -1.20 -15.20
CA LEU A 6 0.60 -0.24 -15.04
C LEU A 6 0.32 0.77 -13.91
N SER A 7 -0.91 1.29 -13.79
CA SER A 7 -1.29 2.18 -12.69
C SER A 7 -1.12 1.51 -11.32
N PHE A 8 -1.61 0.28 -11.16
CA PHE A 8 -1.43 -0.49 -9.93
C PHE A 8 0.05 -0.73 -9.61
N LEU A 9 0.84 -1.10 -10.63
CA LEU A 9 2.28 -1.33 -10.49
C LEU A 9 3.00 -0.09 -9.99
N LEU A 10 2.68 1.09 -10.54
CA LEU A 10 3.28 2.35 -10.10
C LEU A 10 2.89 2.68 -8.65
N ILE A 11 1.62 2.51 -8.28
CA ILE A 11 1.13 2.76 -6.92
C ILE A 11 1.88 1.86 -5.92
N PHE A 12 1.89 0.54 -6.16
CA PHE A 12 2.53 -0.42 -5.26
C PHE A 12 4.05 -0.25 -5.21
N SER A 13 4.71 0.01 -6.34
CA SER A 13 6.15 0.29 -6.38
C SER A 13 6.50 1.52 -5.54
N THR A 14 5.68 2.56 -5.63
CA THR A 14 5.86 3.79 -4.83
C THR A 14 5.72 3.51 -3.34
N ILE A 15 4.68 2.77 -2.93
CA ILE A 15 4.45 2.39 -1.53
C ILE A 15 5.62 1.54 -1.01
N LEU A 16 6.06 0.54 -1.80
CA LEU A 16 7.15 -0.35 -1.45
C LEU A 16 8.45 0.41 -1.24
N ILE A 17 8.86 1.25 -2.19
CA ILE A 17 10.13 1.97 -2.16
C ILE A 17 10.15 3.01 -1.04
N LYS A 18 9.02 3.68 -0.79
CA LYS A 18 8.89 4.58 0.36
C LYS A 18 9.09 3.82 1.68
N ASN A 19 8.46 2.66 1.84
CA ASN A 19 8.60 1.83 3.04
C ASN A 19 9.99 1.20 3.18
N TRP A 20 10.60 0.81 2.07
CA TRP A 20 11.97 0.33 2.00
C TRP A 20 12.96 1.40 2.47
N ARG A 21 12.78 2.65 2.04
CA ARG A 21 13.60 3.78 2.50
C ARG A 21 13.48 3.99 4.01
N ILE A 22 12.27 3.96 4.56
CA ILE A 22 12.03 4.08 6.01
C ILE A 22 12.75 2.94 6.73
N PHE A 23 12.61 1.71 6.24
CA PHE A 23 13.28 0.55 6.81
C PHE A 23 14.80 0.73 6.84
N GLN A 24 15.41 1.15 5.73
CA GLN A 24 16.86 1.41 5.67
C GLN A 24 17.31 2.47 6.68
N ILE A 25 16.57 3.57 6.85
CA ILE A 25 16.93 4.66 7.77
C ILE A 25 16.95 4.17 9.23
N PHE A 26 15.97 3.37 9.64
CA PHE A 26 15.75 3.04 11.04
C PHE A 26 16.34 1.70 11.47
N HIS A 27 16.48 0.75 10.54
CA HIS A 27 16.94 -0.61 10.84
C HIS A 27 18.35 -0.90 10.33
N ASN A 28 18.98 -0.01 9.55
CA ASN A 28 20.35 -0.18 9.07
C ASN A 28 21.27 1.01 9.47
N PRO A 29 21.73 1.06 10.73
CA PRO A 29 22.56 2.16 11.22
C PRO A 29 24.00 2.17 10.67
N SER A 30 24.45 1.10 9.99
CA SER A 30 25.84 1.01 9.49
C SER A 30 26.07 1.66 8.11
N GLN A 31 25.03 2.19 7.45
CA GLN A 31 25.21 2.95 6.21
C GLN A 31 25.93 4.28 6.50
N GLN A 32 27.27 4.24 6.46
CA GLN A 32 28.15 5.40 6.59
C GLN A 32 27.93 6.42 5.46
N ASP A 33 27.41 5.99 4.30
CA ASP A 33 27.09 6.85 3.17
C ASP A 33 25.59 6.95 2.93
N ARG A 34 25.00 8.08 3.31
CA ARG A 34 23.59 8.43 3.02
C ARG A 34 23.30 8.67 1.53
N LYS A 35 24.24 8.36 0.63
CA LYS A 35 24.11 8.53 -0.83
C LYS A 35 22.88 7.80 -1.40
N TYR A 36 22.50 6.68 -0.78
CA TYR A 36 21.32 5.88 -1.14
C TYR A 36 19.97 6.49 -0.74
N LEU A 37 19.95 7.64 -0.05
CA LEU A 37 18.74 8.38 0.31
C LEU A 37 18.33 9.45 -0.72
N SER A 38 19.05 9.55 -1.84
CA SER A 38 18.73 10.48 -2.92
C SER A 38 17.41 10.12 -3.62
N ASN A 39 16.65 11.14 -4.04
CA ASN A 39 15.43 10.95 -4.82
C ASN A 39 15.72 10.28 -6.18
N THR A 40 16.91 10.48 -6.75
CA THR A 40 17.32 9.82 -7.99
C THR A 40 17.42 8.31 -7.82
N VAL A 41 17.93 7.85 -6.68
CA VAL A 41 18.05 6.43 -6.36
C VAL A 41 16.66 5.80 -6.21
N LEU A 42 15.71 6.50 -5.60
CA LEU A 42 14.32 6.03 -5.49
C LEU A 42 13.66 5.86 -6.86
N TYR A 43 13.90 6.79 -7.78
CA TYR A 43 13.38 6.70 -9.14
C TYR A 43 13.96 5.50 -9.89
N ILE A 44 15.27 5.27 -9.77
CA ILE A 44 15.93 4.10 -10.38
C ILE A 44 15.33 2.79 -9.84
N TRP A 45 15.13 2.68 -8.52
CA TRP A 45 14.48 1.49 -7.93
C TRP A 45 13.03 1.32 -8.41
N MET A 46 12.28 2.41 -8.61
CA MET A 46 10.91 2.33 -9.16
C MET A 46 10.92 1.74 -10.57
N VAL A 47 11.84 2.20 -11.42
CA VAL A 47 12.01 1.68 -12.78
C VAL A 47 12.40 0.20 -12.75
N ILE A 48 13.32 -0.21 -11.89
CA ILE A 48 13.75 -1.61 -11.75
C ILE A 48 12.57 -2.51 -11.35
N ILE A 49 11.72 -2.07 -10.41
CA ILE A 49 10.55 -2.84 -9.99
C ILE A 49 9.48 -2.87 -11.09
N CYS A 50 9.32 -1.80 -11.88
CA CYS A 50 8.34 -1.79 -12.95
C CYS A 50 8.77 -2.58 -14.20
N ALA A 51 10.09 -2.68 -14.46
CA ALA A 51 10.64 -3.23 -15.69
C ALA A 51 10.20 -4.68 -15.99
N PRO A 52 10.16 -5.64 -15.04
CA PRO A 52 9.72 -7.01 -15.30
C PRO A 52 8.31 -7.08 -15.91
N VAL A 53 7.37 -6.30 -15.39
CA VAL A 53 5.98 -6.32 -15.88
C VAL A 53 5.91 -5.71 -17.28
N ILE A 54 6.66 -4.63 -17.54
CA ILE A 54 6.73 -4.01 -18.87
C ILE A 54 7.31 -5.00 -19.89
N ILE A 55 8.39 -5.70 -19.53
CA ILE A 55 9.01 -6.71 -20.39
C ILE A 55 8.02 -7.85 -20.67
N ILE A 56 7.34 -8.38 -19.64
CA ILE A 56 6.33 -9.43 -19.81
C ILE A 56 5.20 -8.96 -20.73
N LEU A 57 4.70 -7.73 -20.58
CA LEU A 57 3.66 -7.17 -21.43
C LEU A 57 4.10 -7.05 -22.90
N ILE A 58 5.35 -6.64 -23.14
CA ILE A 58 5.94 -6.58 -24.49
C ILE A 58 6.03 -7.98 -25.08
N LEU A 59 6.54 -8.96 -24.32
CA LEU A 59 6.65 -10.35 -24.79
C LEU A 59 5.27 -10.93 -25.13
N ILE A 60 4.26 -10.69 -24.29
CA ILE A 60 2.88 -11.14 -24.57
C ILE A 60 2.38 -10.56 -25.89
N HIS A 61 2.53 -9.25 -26.12
CA HIS A 61 2.08 -8.61 -27.35
C HIS A 61 2.84 -9.10 -28.59
N LEU A 62 4.14 -9.43 -28.43
CA LEU A 62 4.98 -9.90 -29.53
C LEU A 62 4.60 -11.33 -29.98
N PHE A 63 4.37 -12.24 -29.02
CA PHE A 63 4.09 -13.64 -29.32
C PHE A 63 2.61 -13.95 -29.54
N LYS A 64 1.71 -13.18 -28.92
CA LYS A 64 0.25 -13.37 -28.99
C LYS A 64 -0.44 -12.02 -29.09
N PRO A 65 -0.53 -11.42 -30.30
CA PRO A 65 -1.31 -10.20 -30.48
C PRO A 65 -2.77 -10.47 -30.11
N LEU A 66 -3.40 -9.51 -29.43
CA LEU A 66 -4.83 -9.60 -29.11
C LEU A 66 -5.62 -9.79 -30.40
N LYS A 67 -6.32 -10.91 -30.50
CA LYS A 67 -7.26 -11.20 -31.58
C LYS A 67 -8.68 -10.97 -31.08
N VAL A 68 -9.53 -10.41 -31.93
CA VAL A 68 -10.97 -10.32 -31.68
C VAL A 68 -11.54 -11.74 -31.75
N TYR A 69 -12.23 -12.16 -30.71
CA TYR A 69 -12.94 -13.41 -30.62
C TYR A 69 -14.44 -13.12 -30.64
N GLN A 70 -15.19 -13.78 -31.53
CA GLN A 70 -16.63 -13.61 -31.63
C GLN A 70 -17.31 -14.75 -30.87
N VAL A 71 -18.22 -14.41 -29.96
CA VAL A 71 -19.12 -15.39 -29.34
C VAL A 71 -20.50 -15.20 -29.95
N SER A 72 -21.06 -16.29 -30.48
CA SER A 72 -22.44 -16.31 -30.96
C SER A 72 -23.34 -16.97 -29.93
N PHE A 73 -24.39 -16.27 -29.51
CA PHE A 73 -25.47 -16.81 -28.70
C PHE A 73 -26.66 -17.11 -29.64
N PRO A 74 -26.90 -18.38 -29.99
CA PRO A 74 -28.09 -18.78 -30.74
C PRO A 74 -29.35 -18.52 -29.89
N ASP A 75 -30.50 -18.38 -30.56
CA ASP A 75 -31.82 -18.24 -29.95
C ASP A 75 -32.00 -16.99 -29.05
N HIS A 76 -31.35 -15.88 -29.41
CA HIS A 76 -31.49 -14.63 -28.66
C HIS A 76 -32.70 -13.82 -29.14
N ASN A 77 -33.72 -13.70 -28.29
CA ASN A 77 -34.92 -12.90 -28.62
C ASN A 77 -34.60 -11.40 -28.69
N CYS A 78 -34.64 -10.85 -29.91
CA CYS A 78 -34.49 -9.41 -30.16
C CYS A 78 -35.78 -8.65 -29.78
N PRO A 79 -35.74 -7.72 -28.81
CA PRO A 79 -36.92 -6.95 -28.45
C PRO A 79 -37.41 -6.10 -29.63
N GLY A 80 -38.69 -6.25 -29.99
CA GLY A 80 -39.32 -5.54 -31.10
C GLY A 80 -39.35 -6.31 -32.44
N TYR A 81 -38.85 -7.54 -32.48
CA TYR A 81 -38.98 -8.45 -33.62
C TYR A 81 -39.94 -9.62 -33.29
N PRO A 82 -40.65 -10.16 -34.27
CA PRO A 82 -41.56 -11.28 -34.04
C PRO A 82 -40.79 -12.59 -33.75
N ASP A 83 -41.34 -13.42 -32.85
CA ASP A 83 -40.73 -14.66 -32.33
C ASP A 83 -40.50 -15.77 -33.37
N ASN A 84 -40.96 -15.56 -34.61
CA ASN A 84 -40.79 -16.50 -35.72
C ASN A 84 -39.51 -16.26 -36.53
N ILE A 85 -38.70 -15.27 -36.16
CA ILE A 85 -37.41 -14.99 -36.79
C ILE A 85 -36.31 -15.61 -35.92
N GLU A 86 -35.66 -16.66 -36.43
CA GLU A 86 -34.42 -17.17 -35.84
C GLU A 86 -33.39 -16.04 -35.81
N SER A 87 -33.01 -15.63 -34.61
CA SER A 87 -32.05 -14.55 -34.38
C SER A 87 -30.96 -15.02 -33.44
N SER A 88 -29.74 -14.57 -33.72
CA SER A 88 -28.57 -14.84 -32.88
C SER A 88 -27.92 -13.52 -32.49
N LEU A 89 -27.43 -13.47 -31.25
CA LEU A 89 -26.64 -12.34 -30.76
C LEU A 89 -25.16 -12.67 -30.97
N ILE A 90 -24.48 -11.85 -31.74
CA ILE A 90 -23.02 -11.94 -31.93
C ILE A 90 -22.40 -10.86 -31.04
N GLU A 91 -21.60 -11.28 -30.07
CA GLU A 91 -20.81 -10.38 -29.24
C GLU A 91 -19.32 -10.50 -29.60
N ASP A 92 -18.70 -9.36 -29.94
CA ASP A 92 -17.26 -9.27 -30.16
C ASP A 92 -16.54 -9.10 -28.82
N HIS A 93 -15.57 -9.96 -28.55
CA HIS A 93 -14.75 -9.90 -27.34
C HIS A 93 -13.27 -9.80 -27.70
N CYS A 94 -12.59 -8.82 -27.10
CA CYS A 94 -11.13 -8.76 -27.08
C CYS A 94 -10.54 -9.52 -25.88
N ILE A 95 -11.28 -10.48 -25.32
CA ILE A 95 -10.87 -11.28 -24.18
C ILE A 95 -10.25 -12.54 -24.73
N GLU A 96 -8.92 -12.62 -24.71
CA GLU A 96 -8.24 -13.90 -24.94
C GLU A 96 -8.77 -14.87 -23.87
N ALA A 97 -9.26 -16.06 -24.28
CA ALA A 97 -9.56 -17.13 -23.34
C ALA A 97 -8.30 -17.30 -22.49
N SER A 98 -8.42 -17.03 -21.19
CA SER A 98 -7.30 -16.99 -20.25
C SER A 98 -6.64 -18.36 -20.24
N SER A 99 -5.70 -18.58 -21.16
CA SER A 99 -4.87 -19.76 -21.14
C SER A 99 -4.03 -19.61 -19.88
N PHE A 100 -4.06 -20.63 -19.03
CA PHE A 100 -3.47 -20.71 -17.68
C PHE A 100 -1.94 -20.44 -17.60
N GLY A 101 -1.31 -19.95 -18.68
CA GLY A 101 0.10 -19.56 -18.81
C GLY A 101 0.37 -18.09 -18.48
N TRP A 102 1.00 -17.33 -19.41
CA TRP A 102 1.51 -15.97 -19.21
C TRP A 102 0.54 -14.97 -18.53
N GLY A 103 -0.77 -15.18 -18.64
CA GLY A 103 -1.80 -14.40 -17.95
C GLY A 103 -1.74 -14.49 -16.42
N ALA A 104 -1.18 -15.56 -15.85
CA ALA A 104 -1.00 -15.74 -14.40
C ALA A 104 0.29 -15.09 -13.86
N ALA A 105 1.29 -14.84 -14.71
CA ALA A 105 2.58 -14.29 -14.28
C ALA A 105 2.45 -12.86 -13.71
N ILE A 106 1.67 -12.00 -14.36
CA ILE A 106 1.43 -10.62 -13.92
C ILE A 106 0.71 -10.58 -12.56
N PRO A 107 -0.41 -11.32 -12.36
CA PRO A 107 -1.04 -11.37 -11.05
C PRO A 107 -0.18 -11.99 -9.94
N VAL A 108 0.57 -13.05 -10.23
CA VAL A 108 1.51 -13.63 -9.24
C VAL A 108 2.56 -12.60 -8.83
N TYR A 109 3.10 -11.84 -9.79
CA TYR A 109 4.01 -10.75 -9.50
C TYR A 109 3.40 -9.69 -8.56
N PHE A 110 2.14 -9.30 -8.80
CA PHE A 110 1.43 -8.38 -7.92
C PHE A 110 1.27 -8.92 -6.50
N VAL A 111 0.93 -10.21 -6.35
CA VAL A 111 0.80 -10.84 -5.03
C VAL A 111 2.15 -10.82 -4.29
N ILE A 112 3.25 -11.16 -4.96
CA ILE A 112 4.60 -11.09 -4.38
C ILE A 112 4.93 -9.66 -3.95
N LEU A 113 4.64 -8.67 -4.80
CA LEU A 113 4.88 -7.26 -4.50
C LEU A 113 4.10 -6.81 -3.26
N LEU A 114 2.83 -7.20 -3.15
CA LEU A 114 1.97 -6.88 -2.00
C LEU A 114 2.47 -7.56 -0.70
N ILE A 115 2.94 -8.81 -0.78
CA ILE A 115 3.55 -9.51 0.37
C ILE A 115 4.80 -8.76 0.83
N MET A 116 5.66 -8.31 -0.08
CA MET A 116 6.85 -7.51 0.26
C MET A 116 6.48 -6.18 0.93
N ILE A 117 5.40 -5.54 0.50
CA ILE A 117 4.87 -4.32 1.15
C ILE A 117 4.41 -4.62 2.58
N ILE A 118 3.66 -5.71 2.80
CA ILE A 118 3.21 -6.12 4.14
C ILE A 118 4.40 -6.41 5.04
N TYR A 119 5.40 -7.14 4.53
CA TYR A 119 6.61 -7.49 5.25
C TYR A 119 7.36 -6.23 5.73
N LEU A 120 7.65 -5.29 4.83
CA LEU A 120 8.33 -4.04 5.18
C LEU A 120 7.49 -3.13 6.07
N GLY A 121 6.18 -3.04 5.79
CA GLY A 121 5.23 -2.31 6.63
C GLY A 121 5.24 -2.83 8.08
N SER A 122 5.30 -4.14 8.25
CA SER A 122 5.34 -4.79 9.58
C SER A 122 6.59 -4.43 10.37
N TRP A 123 7.74 -4.32 9.72
CA TRP A 123 8.95 -3.80 10.36
C TRP A 123 8.82 -2.32 10.72
N ASN A 124 8.29 -1.50 9.80
CA ASN A 124 8.11 -0.07 10.04
C ASN A 124 7.11 0.23 11.17
N CYS A 125 6.12 -0.64 11.40
CA CYS A 125 5.19 -0.54 12.54
C CYS A 125 5.87 -0.62 13.92
N ARG A 126 7.09 -1.17 14.00
CA ARG A 126 7.85 -1.27 15.25
C ARG A 126 8.56 0.04 15.63
N ILE A 127 8.60 1.02 14.72
CA ILE A 127 9.24 2.32 14.94
C ILE A 127 8.33 3.19 15.83
N THR A 128 8.87 3.83 16.87
CA THR A 128 8.08 4.52 17.92
C THR A 128 7.59 5.94 17.58
N ARG A 129 7.42 6.31 16.30
CA ARG A 129 7.09 7.70 15.86
C ARG A 129 6.10 7.77 14.69
N HIS A 130 6.00 8.94 14.04
CA HIS A 130 5.19 9.21 12.85
C HIS A 130 5.29 8.11 11.77
N TYR A 131 6.48 7.53 11.59
CA TYR A 131 6.73 6.44 10.64
C TYR A 131 6.02 5.12 10.96
N LYS A 132 5.51 4.93 12.19
CA LYS A 132 4.63 3.82 12.54
C LYS A 132 3.37 3.81 11.67
N SER A 133 2.73 4.98 11.57
CA SER A 133 1.49 5.14 10.82
C SER A 133 1.67 4.91 9.32
N GLU A 134 2.87 5.18 8.80
CA GLU A 134 3.24 4.88 7.41
C GLU A 134 3.37 3.37 7.17
N GLY A 135 3.90 2.62 8.14
CA GLY A 135 3.93 1.15 8.11
C GLY A 135 2.53 0.54 8.21
N GLU A 136 1.69 1.03 9.13
CA GLU A 136 0.30 0.59 9.29
C GLU A 136 -0.52 0.83 8.01
N LEU A 137 -0.33 2.00 7.39
CA LEU A 137 -0.97 2.36 6.13
C LEU A 137 -0.53 1.45 4.97
N ALA A 138 0.75 1.07 4.93
CA ALA A 138 1.28 0.17 3.92
C ALA A 138 0.66 -1.24 4.03
N ILE A 139 0.60 -1.78 5.26
CA ILE A 139 -0.05 -3.06 5.54
C ILE A 139 -1.53 -2.99 5.15
N LEU A 140 -2.26 -1.99 5.62
CA LEU A 140 -3.68 -1.83 5.33
C LEU A 140 -3.94 -1.77 3.83
N THR A 141 -3.16 -0.95 3.11
CA THR A 141 -3.28 -0.80 1.66
C THR A 141 -3.02 -2.13 0.94
N ALA A 142 -1.98 -2.85 1.31
CA ALA A 142 -1.62 -4.10 0.67
C ALA A 142 -2.64 -5.21 0.98
N THR A 143 -3.09 -5.35 2.24
CA THR A 143 -4.11 -6.33 2.63
C THR A 143 -5.44 -6.10 1.94
N VAL A 144 -5.92 -4.84 1.89
CA VAL A 144 -7.16 -4.51 1.18
C VAL A 144 -7.02 -4.78 -0.33
N SER A 145 -5.85 -4.50 -0.91
CA SER A 145 -5.57 -4.84 -2.31
C SER A 145 -5.61 -6.33 -2.59
N ILE A 146 -5.05 -7.16 -1.70
CA ILE A 146 -5.14 -8.62 -1.80
C ILE A 146 -6.59 -9.08 -1.69
N MET A 147 -7.36 -8.58 -0.71
CA MET A 147 -8.77 -8.95 -0.55
C MET A 147 -9.60 -8.63 -1.80
N ILE A 148 -9.45 -7.41 -2.33
CA ILE A 148 -10.15 -6.98 -3.54
C ILE A 148 -9.70 -7.79 -4.75
N TYR A 149 -8.41 -8.15 -4.84
CA TYR A 149 -7.91 -9.02 -5.90
C TYR A 149 -8.53 -10.42 -5.83
N ILE A 150 -8.54 -11.06 -4.64
CA ILE A 150 -9.17 -12.38 -4.44
C ILE A 150 -10.66 -12.34 -4.78
N PHE A 151 -11.37 -11.29 -4.32
CA PHE A 151 -12.79 -11.13 -4.59
C PHE A 151 -13.08 -10.98 -6.09
N ASN A 152 -12.34 -10.13 -6.80
CA ASN A 152 -12.48 -9.98 -8.26
C ASN A 152 -12.11 -11.26 -9.00
N TYR A 153 -11.04 -11.95 -8.58
CA TYR A 153 -10.64 -13.22 -9.19
C TYR A 153 -11.72 -14.29 -9.01
N GLY A 154 -12.32 -14.37 -7.82
CA GLY A 154 -13.45 -15.27 -7.55
C GLY A 154 -14.66 -14.99 -8.43
N ILE A 155 -15.05 -13.72 -8.59
CA ILE A 155 -16.14 -13.32 -9.51
C ILE A 155 -15.81 -13.69 -10.95
N SER A 156 -14.59 -13.39 -11.41
CA SER A 156 -14.15 -13.73 -12.77
C SER A 156 -14.15 -15.24 -13.01
N LEU A 157 -13.79 -16.04 -12.00
CA LEU A 157 -13.78 -17.50 -12.11
C LEU A 157 -15.21 -18.06 -12.22
N ILE A 158 -16.14 -17.59 -11.37
CA ILE A 158 -17.56 -17.94 -11.45
C ILE A 158 -18.14 -17.55 -12.81
N ALA A 159 -17.80 -16.36 -13.30
CA ALA A 159 -18.22 -15.90 -14.62
C ALA A 159 -17.70 -16.81 -15.74
N THR A 160 -16.40 -17.16 -15.73
CA THR A 160 -15.76 -17.95 -16.80
C THR A 160 -16.33 -19.38 -16.90
N TYR A 161 -16.69 -19.99 -15.76
CA TYR A 161 -17.29 -21.32 -15.72
C TYR A 161 -18.84 -21.30 -15.80
N GLY A 162 -19.46 -20.13 -15.70
CA GLY A 162 -20.92 -19.95 -15.63
C GLY A 162 -21.55 -19.27 -16.86
N TYR A 163 -20.82 -19.11 -17.97
CA TYR A 163 -21.36 -18.52 -19.20
C TYR A 163 -22.35 -19.47 -19.89
N THR A 164 -23.60 -19.45 -19.45
CA THR A 164 -24.71 -20.14 -20.13
C THR A 164 -25.71 -19.18 -20.80
N GLU A 165 -25.63 -17.86 -20.54
CA GLU A 165 -26.63 -16.88 -21.03
C GLU A 165 -26.04 -15.54 -21.51
N ALA A 166 -26.67 -14.97 -22.55
CA ALA A 166 -26.39 -13.64 -23.08
C ALA A 166 -26.77 -12.54 -22.06
N GLY A 167 -25.88 -11.56 -21.84
CA GLY A 167 -26.10 -10.43 -20.92
C GLY A 167 -25.33 -10.48 -19.59
N MET A 168 -24.76 -11.63 -19.22
CA MET A 168 -23.85 -11.77 -18.06
C MET A 168 -22.60 -10.87 -18.18
N ILE A 169 -22.13 -10.61 -19.40
CA ILE A 169 -20.96 -9.74 -19.67
C ILE A 169 -21.22 -8.29 -19.26
N LYS A 170 -22.43 -7.77 -19.52
CA LYS A 170 -22.83 -6.41 -19.11
C LYS A 170 -22.87 -6.26 -17.59
N PHE A 171 -23.25 -7.33 -16.88
CA PHE A 171 -23.22 -7.39 -15.43
C PHE A 171 -21.77 -7.41 -14.91
N ILE A 172 -20.92 -8.28 -15.45
CA ILE A 172 -19.50 -8.38 -15.06
C ILE A 172 -18.73 -7.07 -15.31
N LEU A 173 -19.01 -6.38 -16.42
CA LEU A 173 -18.40 -5.09 -16.73
C LEU A 173 -18.76 -4.03 -15.67
N ARG A 174 -20.04 -3.96 -15.26
CA ARG A 174 -20.51 -3.05 -14.20
C ARG A 174 -19.86 -3.35 -12.86
N TYR A 175 -19.77 -4.62 -12.48
CA TYR A 175 -19.10 -5.03 -11.24
C TYR A 175 -17.62 -4.68 -11.26
N SER A 176 -16.93 -4.93 -12.38
CA SER A 176 -15.51 -4.64 -12.53
C SER A 176 -15.22 -3.13 -12.42
N ILE A 177 -16.05 -2.28 -13.05
CA ILE A 177 -15.94 -0.81 -12.95
C ILE A 177 -16.22 -0.34 -11.52
N GLY A 178 -17.29 -0.86 -10.89
CA GLY A 178 -17.64 -0.52 -9.51
C GLY A 178 -16.52 -0.87 -8.53
N THR A 179 -15.95 -2.07 -8.64
CA THR A 179 -14.85 -2.51 -7.77
C THR A 179 -13.59 -1.66 -7.95
N LEU A 180 -13.24 -1.29 -9.20
CA LEU A 180 -12.13 -0.37 -9.44
C LEU A 180 -12.39 1.01 -8.81
N PHE A 181 -13.60 1.54 -8.92
CA PHE A 181 -13.96 2.83 -8.32
C PHE A 181 -13.85 2.82 -6.80
N VAL A 182 -14.37 1.77 -6.15
CA VAL A 182 -14.26 1.58 -4.69
C VAL A 182 -12.79 1.46 -4.29
N TYR A 183 -12.00 0.71 -5.06
CA TYR A 183 -10.57 0.54 -4.79
C TYR A 183 -9.80 1.86 -4.87
N PHE A 184 -9.92 2.61 -5.95
CA PHE A 184 -9.21 3.88 -6.10
C PHE A 184 -9.65 4.92 -5.07
N SER A 185 -10.95 4.95 -4.73
CA SER A 185 -11.48 5.80 -3.66
C SER A 185 -10.86 5.45 -2.31
N PHE A 186 -10.72 4.15 -2.01
CA PHE A 186 -10.06 3.68 -0.80
C PHE A 186 -8.58 4.08 -0.75
N ILE A 187 -7.82 3.85 -1.83
CA ILE A 187 -6.40 4.22 -1.90
C ILE A 187 -6.23 5.73 -1.71
N LEU A 188 -7.07 6.55 -2.33
CA LEU A 188 -7.03 8.00 -2.18
C LEU A 188 -7.32 8.41 -0.73
N ALA A 189 -8.35 7.84 -0.11
CA ALA A 189 -8.71 8.11 1.28
C ALA A 189 -7.60 7.67 2.26
N ALA A 190 -7.00 6.50 2.03
CA ALA A 190 -5.94 5.95 2.86
C ALA A 190 -4.65 6.79 2.74
N LEU A 191 -4.20 7.10 1.52
CA LEU A 191 -2.93 7.80 1.29
C LEU A 191 -3.01 9.31 1.59
N TYR A 192 -4.09 9.98 1.17
CA TYR A 192 -4.24 11.43 1.27
C TYR A 192 -5.15 11.83 2.43
N GLY A 193 -6.28 11.15 2.60
CA GLY A 193 -7.23 11.46 3.66
C GLY A 193 -6.61 11.35 5.05
N PHE A 194 -5.85 10.28 5.32
CA PHE A 194 -5.16 10.12 6.59
C PHE A 194 -4.16 11.26 6.87
N LYS A 195 -3.39 11.67 5.87
CA LYS A 195 -2.44 12.78 5.99
C LYS A 195 -3.13 14.12 6.22
N VAL A 196 -4.23 14.39 5.52
CA VAL A 196 -5.03 15.61 5.73
C VAL A 196 -5.57 15.65 7.16
N VAL A 197 -6.10 14.53 7.67
CA VAL A 197 -6.58 14.44 9.05
C VAL A 197 -5.46 14.68 10.06
N GLN A 198 -4.26 14.12 9.83
CA GLN A 198 -3.10 14.40 10.68
C GLN A 198 -2.70 15.88 10.64
N LEU A 199 -2.58 16.49 9.45
CA LEU A 199 -2.26 17.91 9.30
C LEU A 199 -3.27 18.82 9.99
N LEU A 200 -4.57 18.48 9.91
CA LEU A 200 -5.63 19.23 10.58
C LEU A 200 -5.58 19.06 12.11
N ARG A 201 -5.26 17.86 12.60
CA ARG A 201 -5.05 17.60 14.04
C ARG A 201 -3.83 18.34 14.58
N ASP A 202 -2.73 18.36 13.83
CA ASP A 202 -1.50 19.06 14.23
C ASP A 202 -1.68 20.57 14.22
N LYS A 203 -2.40 21.12 13.23
CA LYS A 203 -2.84 22.53 13.25
C LYS A 203 -3.66 22.85 14.49
N LYS A 204 -4.60 21.97 14.87
CA LYS A 204 -5.42 22.13 16.08
C LYS A 204 -4.62 21.98 17.38
N ALA A 205 -3.54 21.19 17.37
CA ALA A 205 -2.61 21.04 18.49
C ALA A 205 -1.67 22.25 18.62
N HIS A 206 -1.24 22.86 17.51
CA HIS A 206 -0.44 24.09 17.49
C HIS A 206 -1.27 25.35 17.75
N SER A 207 -2.56 25.35 17.39
CA SER A 207 -3.49 26.45 17.68
C SER A 207 -4.06 26.41 19.10
N ARG A 208 -3.94 25.28 19.79
CA ARG A 208 -4.08 25.28 21.24
C ARG A 208 -2.81 25.91 21.80
N PRO A 209 -2.90 27.00 22.59
CA PRO A 209 -1.72 27.51 23.26
C PRO A 209 -1.16 26.34 24.06
N VAL A 210 0.03 25.88 23.68
CA VAL A 210 0.80 24.98 24.51
C VAL A 210 0.81 25.68 25.86
N LYS A 211 0.12 25.13 26.86
CA LYS A 211 0.46 25.36 28.26
C LYS A 211 1.88 24.81 28.37
N ARG A 212 2.85 25.56 27.84
CA ARG A 212 4.20 25.58 28.34
C ARG A 212 3.92 26.01 29.77
N SER A 213 3.86 25.03 30.65
CA SER A 213 4.39 25.17 31.98
C SER A 213 5.67 25.98 31.79
N ARG A 214 5.56 27.31 31.94
CA ARG A 214 6.68 28.14 32.31
C ARG A 214 7.04 27.55 33.66
N SER A 215 7.85 26.49 33.68
CA SER A 215 8.73 26.30 34.80
C SER A 215 9.58 27.56 34.76
N THR A 216 9.13 28.56 35.52
CA THR A 216 9.87 29.78 35.76
C THR A 216 11.28 29.38 36.09
N LEU A 217 12.28 30.19 35.69
CA LEU A 217 13.68 29.94 36.00
C LEU A 217 13.89 29.53 37.48
N ARG A 218 13.05 30.09 38.37
CA ARG A 218 12.88 29.73 39.77
C ARG A 218 12.57 28.24 40.06
N LYS A 219 11.69 27.59 39.29
CA LYS A 219 11.33 26.18 39.48
C LYS A 219 12.47 25.25 39.05
N LYS A 220 13.13 25.56 37.93
CA LYS A 220 14.36 24.85 37.52
C LYS A 220 15.49 25.06 38.53
N PHE A 221 15.62 26.27 39.08
CA PHE A 221 16.60 26.56 40.12
C PHE A 221 16.31 25.79 41.42
N LEU A 222 15.04 25.70 41.83
CA LEU A 222 14.61 24.89 42.99
C LEU A 222 14.91 23.39 42.77
N GLU A 223 14.56 22.84 41.61
CA GLU A 223 14.83 21.43 41.28
C GLU A 223 16.35 21.13 41.28
N LEU A 224 17.19 21.99 40.69
CA LEU A 224 18.64 21.85 40.74
C LEU A 224 19.22 22.03 42.15
N SER A 225 18.66 22.96 42.94
CA SER A 225 19.09 23.20 44.32
C SER A 225 18.82 21.99 45.21
N ASP A 226 17.64 21.38 45.07
CA ASP A 226 17.28 20.16 45.81
C ASP A 226 18.15 18.97 45.39
N GLU A 227 18.48 18.85 44.11
CA GLU A 227 19.38 17.81 43.60
C GLU A 227 20.80 17.97 44.17
N ILE A 228 21.34 19.19 44.20
CA ILE A 228 22.64 19.49 44.82
C ILE A 228 22.64 19.18 46.32
N PHE A 229 21.57 19.55 47.03
CA PHE A 229 21.46 19.28 48.46
C PHE A 229 21.43 17.77 48.75
N THR A 230 20.66 17.02 47.95
CA THR A 230 20.57 15.57 48.07
C THR A 230 21.92 14.88 47.80
N LEU A 231 22.67 15.37 46.81
CA LEU A 231 24.01 14.87 46.50
C LEU A 231 25.01 15.18 47.63
N LYS A 232 24.94 16.36 48.25
CA LYS A 232 25.78 16.71 49.40
C LYS A 232 25.52 15.80 50.59
N CYS A 233 24.25 15.57 50.96
CA CYS A 233 23.91 14.65 52.05
C CYS A 233 24.40 13.21 51.77
N LYS A 234 24.31 12.75 50.52
CA LYS A 234 24.86 11.43 50.14
C LYS A 234 26.38 11.38 50.28
N LEU A 235 27.08 12.43 49.86
CA LEU A 235 28.53 12.51 49.95
C LEU A 235 29.01 12.54 51.41
N GLU A 236 28.34 13.31 52.25
CA GLU A 236 28.63 13.40 53.69
C GLU A 236 28.40 12.06 54.38
N LYS A 237 27.29 11.39 54.06
CA LYS A 237 27.01 10.04 54.56
C LYS A 237 28.08 9.03 54.11
N MET A 238 28.56 9.11 52.87
CA MET A 238 29.65 8.25 52.39
C MET A 238 30.97 8.55 53.10
N ASN A 239 31.30 9.82 53.34
CA ASN A 239 32.50 10.21 54.08
C ASN A 239 32.46 9.74 55.54
N THR A 240 31.33 9.90 56.24
CA THR A 240 31.18 9.37 57.61
C THR A 240 31.24 7.84 57.65
N SER A 241 30.76 7.17 56.59
CA SER A 241 30.84 5.71 56.48
C SER A 241 32.28 5.24 56.22
N ALA A 242 33.04 5.98 55.41
CA ALA A 242 34.44 5.69 55.11
C ALA A 242 35.33 5.91 56.35
N VAL A 243 35.12 7.00 57.10
CA VAL A 243 35.85 7.27 58.35
C VAL A 243 35.54 6.24 59.44
N ALA A 244 34.31 5.70 59.47
CA ALA A 244 33.93 4.62 60.39
C ALA A 244 34.49 3.24 59.99
N LEU A 245 34.99 3.08 58.77
CA LEU A 245 35.65 1.84 58.28
C LEU A 245 37.17 1.87 58.50
N GLU A 246 37.75 3.04 58.78
CA GLU A 246 39.17 3.25 59.07
C GLU A 246 39.50 3.25 60.58
N GLN A 247 38.50 3.06 61.44
CA GLN A 247 38.64 2.84 62.90
C GLN A 247 38.36 1.38 63.26
#